data_AF-A0A378WD42-F1
#
_entry.id   AF-A0A378WD42-F1
#
_cell.length_a   1.000
_cell.length_b   1.000
_cell.length_c   1.000
_cell.angle_alpha   90.00
_cell.angle_beta   90.00
_cell.angle_gamma   90.00
#
_symmetry.space_group_name_H-M   'P 1'
#
loop_
_entity.id
_entity.type
_entity.pdbx_description
1 polymer ?
#
loop_
_entity_poly.entity_id
_entity_poly.type
_entity_poly.pdbx_seq_one_letter_code
_entity_poly.pdbx_strand_id
1 'polypeptide(L)'
;MLCAQRTRSASLVSDFLAALKESGADVARTALTTWLRAAEFTEPFERGRKYDYDEAQLRDALPELRARAARPDKTMLSDIAGLLGDVGVVFMVVAPPKNFPLLGMTRWIDKRVPVIQQTGRWGKDGFVIWTLFHELGHVLNDPRGEMHLEYKTEKKRTSAAERGANQFAFETLFREEGMEPFQGLTRDGDIVRAARQVGISPGVAVHQMHRKRLLHYRFGNNLCVDLKGTFGE
;
A
#
# COMPACT_ATOMS: atom_id res chain seq x y z
N MET A 1 -4.49 23.02 -23.88
CA MET A 1 -3.76 21.98 -23.12
C MET A 1 -4.61 21.27 -22.04
N LEU A 2 -5.67 21.89 -21.47
CA LEU A 2 -6.57 21.27 -20.48
C LEU A 2 -7.41 20.06 -20.98
N CYS A 3 -7.64 19.93 -22.29
CA CYS A 3 -8.56 18.91 -22.83
C CYS A 3 -7.97 17.49 -22.77
N ALA A 4 -6.65 17.33 -22.90
CA ALA A 4 -5.98 16.02 -22.89
C ALA A 4 -5.81 15.42 -21.47
N GLN A 5 -5.77 16.24 -20.43
CA GLN A 5 -5.72 15.77 -19.04
C GLN A 5 -7.08 15.24 -18.56
N ARG A 6 -8.19 15.82 -19.05
CA ARG A 6 -9.56 15.38 -18.71
C ARG A 6 -9.88 13.98 -19.24
N THR A 7 -9.46 13.63 -20.45
CA THR A 7 -9.71 12.30 -21.05
C THR A 7 -8.89 11.19 -20.40
N ARG A 8 -7.66 11.48 -19.93
CA ARG A 8 -6.76 10.49 -19.30
C ARG A 8 -7.13 10.14 -17.86
N SER A 9 -7.63 11.10 -17.08
CA SER A 9 -8.15 10.84 -15.72
C SER A 9 -9.43 9.99 -15.75
N ALA A 10 -10.25 10.13 -16.80
CA ALA A 10 -11.50 9.39 -16.95
C ALA A 10 -11.29 7.89 -17.23
N SER A 11 -10.23 7.50 -17.95
CA SER A 11 -9.95 6.08 -18.24
C SER A 11 -9.48 5.32 -17.00
N LEU A 12 -8.51 5.87 -16.24
CA LEU A 12 -8.01 5.26 -14.99
C LEU A 12 -9.12 5.08 -13.94
N VAL A 13 -10.00 6.08 -13.80
CA VAL A 13 -11.15 5.99 -12.89
C VAL A 13 -12.13 4.92 -13.36
N SER A 14 -12.34 4.77 -14.66
CA SER A 14 -13.26 3.76 -15.21
C SER A 14 -12.74 2.34 -14.99
N ASP A 15 -11.45 2.11 -15.27
CA ASP A 15 -10.81 0.81 -15.14
C ASP A 15 -10.77 0.35 -13.67
N PHE A 16 -10.47 1.28 -12.77
CA PHE A 16 -10.43 0.99 -11.35
C PHE A 16 -11.82 0.75 -10.73
N LEU A 17 -12.85 1.48 -11.18
CA LEU A 17 -14.23 1.20 -10.77
C LEU A 17 -14.73 -0.16 -11.26
N ALA A 18 -14.25 -0.61 -12.42
CA ALA A 18 -14.52 -1.96 -12.90
C ALA A 18 -13.89 -3.00 -11.95
N ALA A 19 -12.61 -2.84 -11.58
CA ALA A 19 -11.92 -3.72 -10.62
C ALA A 19 -12.60 -3.76 -9.24
N LEU A 20 -13.03 -2.61 -8.71
CA LEU A 20 -13.76 -2.50 -7.44
C LEU A 20 -15.13 -3.18 -7.45
N LYS A 21 -15.87 -3.02 -8.55
CA LYS A 21 -17.18 -3.66 -8.73
C LYS A 21 -17.04 -5.18 -8.77
N GLU A 22 -15.93 -5.68 -9.30
CA GLU A 22 -15.59 -7.11 -9.30
C GLU A 22 -15.23 -7.65 -7.91
N SER A 23 -14.65 -6.83 -7.02
CA SER A 23 -14.37 -7.21 -5.63
C SER A 23 -15.60 -7.12 -4.70
N GLY A 24 -16.79 -6.83 -5.24
CA GLY A 24 -18.03 -6.67 -4.48
C GLY A 24 -18.13 -5.35 -3.69
N ALA A 25 -17.22 -4.41 -3.94
CA ALA A 25 -17.24 -3.09 -3.31
C ALA A 25 -17.99 -2.10 -4.21
N ASP A 26 -19.10 -1.56 -3.72
CA ASP A 26 -19.78 -0.45 -4.39
C ASP A 26 -19.14 0.88 -3.96
N VAL A 27 -18.28 1.43 -4.82
CA VAL A 27 -17.71 2.76 -4.64
C VAL A 27 -18.39 3.70 -5.59
N ALA A 28 -19.05 4.72 -5.03
CA ALA A 28 -19.49 5.84 -5.83
C ALA A 28 -18.28 6.42 -6.59
N ARG A 29 -18.34 6.42 -7.92
CA ARG A 29 -17.33 7.03 -8.82
C ARG A 29 -16.86 8.39 -8.33
N THR A 30 -17.79 9.18 -7.80
CA THR A 30 -17.51 10.49 -7.21
C THR A 30 -16.58 10.40 -6.02
N ALA A 31 -16.82 9.47 -5.07
CA ALA A 31 -15.97 9.31 -3.88
C ALA A 31 -14.53 8.94 -4.26
N LEU A 32 -14.35 8.01 -5.20
CA LEU A 32 -13.03 7.62 -5.72
C LEU A 32 -12.33 8.79 -6.39
N THR A 33 -13.00 9.44 -7.34
CA THR A 33 -12.43 10.57 -8.07
C THR A 33 -12.09 11.73 -7.13
N THR A 34 -12.95 12.03 -6.15
CA THR A 34 -12.69 13.07 -5.15
C THR A 34 -11.44 12.76 -4.34
N TRP A 35 -11.28 11.53 -3.85
CA TRP A 35 -10.10 11.14 -3.08
C TRP A 35 -8.82 11.19 -3.93
N LEU A 36 -8.87 10.70 -5.17
CA LEU A 36 -7.77 10.80 -6.12
C LEU A 36 -7.37 12.24 -6.41
N ARG A 37 -8.35 13.12 -6.61
CA ARG A 37 -8.12 14.53 -6.92
C ARG A 37 -7.60 15.30 -5.71
N ALA A 38 -8.03 14.96 -4.50
CA ALA A 38 -7.51 15.56 -3.27
C ALA A 38 -5.98 15.40 -3.15
N ALA A 39 -5.44 14.24 -3.52
CA ALA A 39 -3.99 14.03 -3.56
C ALA A 39 -3.27 14.96 -4.54
N GLU A 40 -3.88 15.32 -5.66
CA GLU A 40 -3.25 16.19 -6.66
C GLU A 40 -3.02 17.62 -6.18
N PHE A 41 -3.70 18.04 -5.10
CA PHE A 41 -3.50 19.34 -4.48
C PHE A 41 -2.47 19.31 -3.34
N THR A 42 -1.82 18.18 -3.10
CA THR A 42 -0.83 18.03 -2.02
C THR A 42 0.58 18.37 -2.52
N GLU A 43 1.41 18.94 -1.64
CA GLU A 43 2.80 19.25 -1.96
C GLU A 43 3.61 18.02 -2.42
N PRO A 44 3.48 16.82 -1.79
CA PRO A 44 4.16 15.63 -2.27
C PRO A 44 3.81 15.26 -3.72
N PHE A 45 2.56 15.47 -4.15
CA PHE A 45 2.14 15.17 -5.53
C PHE A 45 2.82 16.09 -6.53
N GLU A 46 2.82 17.40 -6.23
CA GLU A 46 3.43 18.40 -7.10
C GLU A 46 4.96 18.28 -7.15
N ARG A 47 5.62 18.00 -6.02
CA ARG A 47 7.06 17.66 -6.01
C ARG A 47 7.34 16.40 -6.83
N GLY A 48 6.51 15.38 -6.65
CA GLY A 48 6.59 14.09 -7.33
C GLY A 48 6.57 14.18 -8.84
N ARG A 49 5.95 15.21 -9.44
CA ARG A 49 5.99 15.43 -10.90
C ARG A 49 7.41 15.55 -11.44
N LYS A 50 8.38 15.94 -10.62
CA LYS A 50 9.79 16.12 -11.02
C LYS A 50 10.66 14.89 -10.76
N TYR A 51 10.13 13.88 -10.07
CA TYR A 51 10.87 12.67 -9.75
C TYR A 51 11.21 11.89 -11.00
N ASP A 52 12.30 11.13 -10.96
CA ASP A 52 12.68 10.16 -12.00
C ASP A 52 12.69 8.77 -11.38
N TYR A 53 11.79 7.91 -11.85
CA TYR A 53 11.58 6.58 -11.26
C TYR A 53 12.56 5.58 -11.87
N ASP A 54 13.27 4.86 -11.01
CA ASP A 54 14.15 3.77 -11.37
C ASP A 54 13.73 2.49 -10.61
N GLU A 55 13.29 1.48 -11.37
CA GLU A 55 12.86 0.21 -10.80
C GLU A 55 13.99 -0.52 -10.07
N ALA A 56 15.22 -0.46 -10.58
CA ALA A 56 16.35 -1.13 -9.95
C ALA A 56 16.66 -0.46 -8.60
N GLN A 57 16.66 0.87 -8.55
CA GLN A 57 16.85 1.61 -7.29
C GLN A 57 15.71 1.34 -6.29
N LEU A 58 14.46 1.23 -6.75
CA LEU A 58 13.36 0.83 -5.87
C LEU A 58 13.58 -0.57 -5.28
N ARG A 59 14.01 -1.53 -6.09
CA ARG A 59 14.34 -2.89 -5.62
C ARG A 59 15.48 -2.88 -4.60
N ASP A 60 16.51 -2.09 -4.85
CA ASP A 60 17.66 -1.94 -3.95
C ASP A 60 17.29 -1.25 -2.62
N ALA A 61 16.26 -0.39 -2.61
CA ALA A 61 15.74 0.27 -1.42
C ALA A 61 14.82 -0.62 -0.55
N LEU A 62 14.30 -1.75 -1.07
CA LEU A 62 13.35 -2.62 -0.34
C LEU A 62 13.87 -3.10 1.03
N PRO A 63 15.15 -3.52 1.20
CA PRO A 63 15.66 -3.92 2.50
C PRO A 63 15.61 -2.80 3.54
N GLU A 64 15.91 -1.57 3.14
CA GLU A 64 15.89 -0.39 4.02
C GLU A 64 14.45 0.00 4.38
N LEU A 65 13.55 0.06 3.39
CA LEU A 65 12.12 0.31 3.60
C LEU A 65 11.53 -0.69 4.59
N ARG A 66 11.87 -1.98 4.45
CA ARG A 66 11.44 -3.05 5.36
C ARG A 66 12.00 -2.85 6.76
N ALA A 67 13.29 -2.57 6.89
CA ALA A 67 13.94 -2.33 8.18
C ALA A 67 13.38 -1.08 8.89
N ARG A 68 12.98 -0.07 8.13
CA ARG A 68 12.31 1.13 8.66
C ARG A 68 10.89 0.82 9.13
N ALA A 69 10.12 0.10 8.33
CA ALA A 69 8.75 -0.29 8.64
C ALA A 69 8.65 -1.22 9.85
N ALA A 70 9.69 -2.02 10.14
CA ALA A 70 9.73 -2.89 11.31
C ALA A 70 9.70 -2.14 12.66
N ARG A 71 9.95 -0.83 12.66
CA ARG A 71 10.04 0.03 13.86
C ARG A 71 9.05 1.20 13.78
N PRO A 72 7.74 0.93 13.90
CA PRO A 72 6.72 1.97 13.76
C PRO A 72 6.80 2.99 14.90
N ASP A 73 6.83 4.26 14.51
CA ASP A 73 6.82 5.44 15.38
C ASP A 73 6.20 6.63 14.61
N LYS A 74 6.21 7.81 15.22
CA LYS A 74 5.65 9.03 14.61
C LYS A 74 6.37 9.50 13.34
N THR A 75 7.59 9.04 13.10
CA THR A 75 8.44 9.44 11.97
C THR A 75 8.45 8.41 10.84
N MET A 76 7.92 7.20 11.07
CA MET A 76 7.99 6.10 10.11
C MET A 76 7.47 6.46 8.73
N LEU A 77 6.32 7.13 8.67
CA LEU A 77 5.71 7.46 7.38
C LEU A 77 6.44 8.57 6.64
N SER A 78 6.99 9.57 7.35
CA SER A 78 7.84 10.60 6.72
C SER A 78 9.14 10.00 6.20
N ASP A 79 9.77 9.11 6.97
CA ASP A 79 11.03 8.46 6.58
C ASP A 79 10.82 7.57 5.35
N ILE A 80 9.74 6.77 5.34
CA ILE A 80 9.34 5.97 4.18
C ILE A 80 9.06 6.86 2.97
N ALA A 81 8.39 8.00 3.14
CA ALA A 81 8.14 8.93 2.04
C ALA A 81 9.44 9.52 1.46
N GLY A 82 10.42 9.80 2.32
CA GLY A 82 11.76 10.24 1.91
C GLY A 82 12.49 9.17 1.09
N LEU A 83 12.62 7.96 1.64
CA LEU A 83 13.26 6.82 0.98
C LEU A 83 12.63 6.50 -0.38
N LEU A 84 11.30 6.55 -0.46
CA LEU A 84 10.58 6.35 -1.73
C LEU A 84 10.79 7.52 -2.69
N GLY A 85 10.85 8.75 -2.18
CA GLY A 85 11.12 9.93 -3.00
C GLY A 85 12.50 9.90 -3.66
N ASP A 86 13.52 9.40 -2.95
CA ASP A 86 14.89 9.28 -3.46
C ASP A 86 14.99 8.34 -4.67
N VAL A 87 14.10 7.35 -4.76
CA VAL A 87 14.00 6.38 -5.88
C VAL A 87 12.86 6.70 -6.85
N GLY A 88 12.29 7.91 -6.74
CA GLY A 88 11.30 8.44 -7.65
C GLY A 88 9.88 7.89 -7.50
N VAL A 89 9.51 7.44 -6.31
CA VAL A 89 8.15 6.99 -5.96
C VAL A 89 7.51 8.02 -5.03
N VAL A 90 6.28 8.44 -5.34
CA VAL A 90 5.52 9.34 -4.47
C VAL A 90 4.70 8.52 -3.48
N PHE A 91 4.93 8.71 -2.18
CA PHE A 91 4.09 8.14 -1.14
C PHE A 91 3.32 9.23 -0.39
N MET A 92 2.02 9.03 -0.20
CA MET A 92 1.19 9.95 0.57
C MET A 92 0.00 9.28 1.24
N VAL A 93 -0.43 9.88 2.35
CA VAL A 93 -1.66 9.55 3.04
C VAL A 93 -2.65 10.69 2.85
N VAL A 94 -3.82 10.38 2.29
CA VAL A 94 -4.91 11.34 2.05
C VAL A 94 -6.18 10.80 2.69
N ALA A 95 -6.80 11.59 3.56
CA ALA A 95 -8.03 11.16 4.23
C ALA A 95 -9.14 10.85 3.21
N PRO A 96 -9.81 9.68 3.31
CA PRO A 96 -10.85 9.33 2.38
C PRO A 96 -12.21 9.94 2.78
N PRO A 97 -13.18 10.00 1.86
CA PRO A 97 -14.58 10.19 2.22
C PRO A 97 -15.09 9.16 3.24
N LYS A 98 -16.18 9.46 3.94
CA LYS A 98 -16.83 8.48 4.82
C LYS A 98 -17.21 7.22 4.02
N ASN A 99 -17.07 6.05 4.66
CA ASN A 99 -17.40 4.74 4.09
C ASN A 99 -16.61 4.34 2.82
N PHE A 100 -15.41 4.89 2.63
CA PHE A 100 -14.56 4.53 1.49
C PHE A 100 -13.89 3.16 1.67
N PRO A 101 -14.07 2.19 0.75
CA PRO A 101 -13.68 0.79 1.01
C PRO A 101 -12.21 0.49 0.78
N LEU A 102 -11.45 1.40 0.16
CA LEU A 102 -10.03 1.19 -0.12
C LEU A 102 -9.15 1.56 1.07
N LEU A 103 -8.01 0.88 1.19
CA LEU A 103 -6.94 1.23 2.13
C LEU A 103 -5.78 1.95 1.43
N GLY A 104 -5.52 1.61 0.17
CA GLY A 104 -4.54 2.25 -0.68
C GLY A 104 -4.85 2.06 -2.16
N MET A 105 -4.09 2.75 -2.99
CA MET A 105 -4.06 2.57 -4.44
C MET A 105 -2.74 3.06 -5.01
N THR A 106 -2.23 2.31 -5.99
CA THR A 106 -1.14 2.71 -6.88
C THR A 106 -1.68 3.33 -8.16
N ARG A 107 -1.12 4.47 -8.57
CA ARG A 107 -1.38 5.11 -9.87
C ARG A 107 -0.12 5.78 -10.39
N TRP A 108 -0.15 6.31 -11.62
CA TRP A 108 1.03 6.92 -12.24
C TRP A 108 0.76 8.36 -12.70
N ILE A 109 1.68 9.28 -12.39
CA ILE A 109 1.71 10.62 -12.98
C ILE A 109 2.33 10.49 -14.37
N ASP A 110 1.54 10.84 -15.39
CA ASP A 110 1.97 10.84 -16.80
C ASP A 110 2.62 9.50 -17.25
N LYS A 111 2.19 8.37 -16.65
CA LYS A 111 2.75 7.02 -16.86
C LYS A 111 4.24 6.88 -16.55
N ARG A 112 4.82 7.84 -15.80
CA ARG A 112 6.25 7.92 -15.53
C ARG A 112 6.59 7.78 -14.06
N VAL A 113 5.88 8.50 -13.19
CA VAL A 113 6.16 8.51 -11.75
C VAL A 113 5.07 7.74 -11.01
N PRO A 114 5.39 6.64 -10.31
CA PRO A 114 4.43 5.92 -9.49
C PRO A 114 4.03 6.73 -8.25
N VAL A 115 2.76 6.64 -7.89
CA VAL A 115 2.14 7.28 -6.73
C VAL A 115 1.40 6.20 -5.94
N ILE A 116 1.83 6.01 -4.70
CA ILE A 116 1.16 5.20 -3.69
C ILE A 116 0.37 6.15 -2.80
N GLN A 117 -0.95 6.08 -2.91
CA GLN A 117 -1.87 6.89 -2.13
C GLN A 117 -2.61 5.99 -1.13
N GLN A 118 -2.39 6.20 0.16
CA GLN A 118 -3.10 5.49 1.22
C GLN A 118 -4.17 6.35 1.87
N THR A 119 -5.19 5.71 2.44
CA THR A 119 -6.25 6.42 3.14
C THR A 119 -5.87 6.80 4.57
N GLY A 120 -4.90 6.09 5.16
CA GLY A 120 -4.61 6.17 6.60
C GLY A 120 -5.77 5.67 7.47
N ARG A 121 -6.82 5.09 6.86
CA ARG A 121 -7.95 4.50 7.57
C ARG A 121 -7.43 3.35 8.43
N TRP A 122 -7.95 3.25 9.65
CA TRP A 122 -7.47 2.38 10.76
C TRP A 122 -6.19 2.86 11.44
N GLY A 123 -5.26 3.47 10.71
CA GLY A 123 -4.05 4.10 11.24
C GLY A 123 -3.17 3.19 12.08
N LYS A 124 -3.39 1.86 12.06
CA LYS A 124 -2.55 0.90 12.76
C LYS A 124 -1.41 0.49 11.86
N ASP A 125 -0.20 0.49 12.40
CA ASP A 125 1.05 0.13 11.71
C ASP A 125 0.90 -1.14 10.86
N GLY A 126 0.32 -2.21 11.39
CA GLY A 126 0.15 -3.47 10.65
C GLY A 126 -0.61 -3.32 9.34
N PHE A 127 -1.70 -2.54 9.32
CA PHE A 127 -2.46 -2.28 8.10
C PHE A 127 -1.69 -1.36 7.15
N VAL A 128 -1.12 -0.28 7.68
CA VAL A 128 -0.41 0.73 6.90
C VAL A 128 0.80 0.13 6.18
N ILE A 129 1.60 -0.65 6.91
CA ILE A 129 2.77 -1.34 6.38
C ILE A 129 2.34 -2.41 5.38
N TRP A 130 1.37 -3.26 5.71
CA TRP A 130 0.90 -4.29 4.76
C TRP A 130 0.41 -3.68 3.44
N THR A 131 -0.44 -2.65 3.52
CA THR A 131 -0.91 -1.94 2.33
C THR A 131 0.25 -1.32 1.56
N LEU A 132 1.25 -0.72 2.22
CA LEU A 132 2.39 -0.12 1.53
C LEU A 132 3.15 -1.15 0.68
N PHE A 133 3.52 -2.29 1.28
CA PHE A 133 4.25 -3.32 0.55
C PHE A 133 3.40 -3.99 -0.54
N HIS A 134 2.08 -4.06 -0.36
CA HIS A 134 1.17 -4.50 -1.40
C HIS A 134 1.18 -3.53 -2.60
N GLU A 135 1.08 -2.22 -2.36
CA GLU A 135 1.15 -1.20 -3.40
C GLU A 135 2.53 -1.16 -4.10
N LEU A 136 3.62 -1.36 -3.36
CA LEU A 136 4.95 -1.56 -3.94
C LEU A 136 5.00 -2.78 -4.88
N GLY A 137 4.26 -3.84 -4.53
CA GLY A 137 4.06 -4.99 -5.41
C GLY A 137 3.35 -4.64 -6.70
N HIS A 138 2.37 -3.72 -6.69
CA HIS A 138 1.76 -3.20 -7.92
C HIS A 138 2.75 -2.38 -8.76
N VAL A 139 3.55 -1.51 -8.12
CA VAL A 139 4.57 -0.72 -8.83
C VAL A 139 5.58 -1.62 -9.56
N LEU A 140 6.06 -2.68 -8.90
CA LEU A 140 7.12 -3.55 -9.43
C LEU A 140 6.63 -4.66 -10.37
N ASN A 141 5.38 -5.12 -10.24
CA ASN A 141 4.85 -6.22 -11.05
C ASN A 141 3.96 -5.75 -12.22
N ASP A 142 3.55 -4.48 -12.24
CA ASP A 142 2.82 -3.86 -13.36
C ASP A 142 3.40 -2.45 -13.64
N PRO A 143 4.67 -2.36 -14.07
CA PRO A 143 5.28 -1.07 -14.36
C PRO A 143 4.46 -0.34 -15.44
N ARG A 144 4.16 0.94 -15.18
CA ARG A 144 3.44 1.87 -16.07
C ARG A 144 1.94 1.60 -16.28
N GLY A 145 1.36 0.64 -15.57
CA GLY A 145 -0.05 0.24 -15.72
C GLY A 145 -0.37 -0.25 -17.14
N GLU A 146 0.63 -0.74 -17.87
CA GLU A 146 0.52 -1.18 -19.26
C GLU A 146 -0.30 -2.47 -19.42
N MET A 147 -0.50 -3.25 -18.35
CA MET A 147 -1.34 -4.46 -18.41
C MET A 147 -2.85 -4.20 -18.62
N HIS A 148 -3.28 -2.92 -18.62
CA HIS A 148 -4.68 -2.51 -18.83
C HIS A 148 -5.15 -2.48 -20.30
N LEU A 149 -4.30 -2.79 -21.30
CA LEU A 149 -4.63 -2.53 -22.72
C LEU A 149 -5.09 -3.72 -23.59
N GLU A 150 -5.27 -4.94 -23.08
CA GLU A 150 -5.81 -6.06 -23.89
C GLU A 150 -7.20 -6.52 -23.43
N TYR A 151 -8.21 -6.07 -24.18
CA TYR A 151 -9.67 -6.20 -24.00
C TYR A 151 -10.29 -7.62 -23.96
N LYS A 152 -9.55 -8.70 -23.69
CA LYS A 152 -10.12 -10.06 -23.80
C LYS A 152 -10.25 -10.89 -22.52
N THR A 153 -9.77 -10.47 -21.34
CA THR A 153 -10.08 -11.20 -20.08
C THR A 153 -9.78 -10.43 -18.78
N GLU A 154 -10.40 -9.25 -18.59
CA GLU A 154 -10.18 -8.35 -17.42
C GLU A 154 -10.31 -9.07 -16.05
N LYS A 155 -11.37 -9.86 -15.82
CA LYS A 155 -11.59 -10.60 -14.55
C LYS A 155 -10.42 -11.48 -14.10
N LYS A 156 -9.75 -12.17 -15.04
CA LYS A 156 -8.63 -13.06 -14.70
C LYS A 156 -7.36 -12.27 -14.42
N ARG A 157 -7.14 -11.15 -15.12
CA ARG A 157 -5.97 -10.28 -14.97
C ARG A 157 -5.95 -9.52 -13.65
N THR A 158 -7.08 -8.92 -13.25
CA THR A 158 -7.22 -8.25 -11.93
C THR A 158 -6.86 -9.22 -10.80
N SER A 159 -7.36 -10.46 -10.87
CA SER A 159 -7.03 -11.49 -9.88
C SER A 159 -5.55 -11.88 -9.84
N ALA A 160 -4.83 -11.81 -10.96
CA ALA A 160 -3.42 -12.18 -11.03
C ALA A 160 -2.51 -11.07 -10.49
N ALA A 161 -2.78 -9.81 -10.84
CA ALA A 161 -2.08 -8.65 -10.31
C ALA A 161 -2.24 -8.55 -8.78
N GLU A 162 -3.49 -8.69 -8.29
CA GLU A 162 -3.78 -8.71 -6.84
C GLU A 162 -3.07 -9.86 -6.11
N ARG A 163 -3.04 -11.06 -6.71
CA ARG A 163 -2.28 -12.18 -6.14
C ARG A 163 -0.78 -11.89 -6.12
N GLY A 164 -0.23 -11.33 -7.20
CA GLY A 164 1.17 -10.94 -7.30
C GLY A 164 1.55 -9.90 -6.25
N ALA A 165 0.75 -8.85 -6.07
CA ALA A 165 0.95 -7.83 -5.05
C ALA A 165 0.86 -8.40 -3.62
N ASN A 166 -0.13 -9.27 -3.35
CA ASN A 166 -0.22 -9.98 -2.06
C ASN A 166 0.99 -10.88 -1.80
N GLN A 167 1.46 -11.62 -2.81
CA GLN A 167 2.60 -12.50 -2.70
C GLN A 167 3.88 -11.69 -2.47
N PHE A 168 4.09 -10.63 -3.25
CA PHE A 168 5.23 -9.72 -3.10
C PHE A 168 5.28 -9.12 -1.69
N ALA A 169 4.16 -8.62 -1.17
CA ALA A 169 4.10 -8.08 0.18
C ALA A 169 4.45 -9.13 1.23
N PHE A 170 3.93 -10.35 1.06
CA PHE A 170 4.21 -11.46 1.96
C PHE A 170 5.70 -11.86 1.95
N GLU A 171 6.27 -12.11 0.77
CA GLU A 171 7.67 -12.52 0.61
C GLU A 171 8.63 -11.44 1.06
N THR A 172 8.33 -10.16 0.77
CA THR A 172 9.19 -9.05 1.20
C THR A 172 9.19 -8.90 2.72
N LEU A 173 8.01 -8.95 3.36
CA LEU A 173 7.88 -8.75 4.80
C LEU A 173 8.34 -9.98 5.59
N PHE A 174 7.88 -11.18 5.22
CA PHE A 174 8.07 -12.40 6.02
C PHE A 174 9.22 -13.28 5.54
N ARG A 175 9.82 -13.00 4.37
CA ARG A 175 10.99 -13.70 3.82
C ARG A 175 10.84 -15.22 3.90
N GLU A 176 11.94 -15.96 4.09
CA GLU A 176 11.93 -17.41 4.20
C GLU A 176 11.24 -17.93 5.47
N GLU A 177 11.19 -17.14 6.56
CA GLU A 177 10.59 -17.57 7.83
C GLU A 177 9.07 -17.74 7.72
N GLY A 178 8.43 -16.92 6.89
CA GLY A 178 6.99 -17.00 6.65
C GLY A 178 6.18 -16.84 7.94
N MET A 179 5.19 -17.72 8.14
CA MET A 179 4.32 -17.70 9.33
C MET A 179 4.63 -18.79 10.34
N GLU A 180 5.69 -19.58 10.13
CA GLU A 180 6.06 -20.68 11.02
C GLU A 180 6.34 -20.19 12.46
N PRO A 181 7.12 -19.10 12.67
CA PRO A 181 7.45 -18.62 14.02
C PRO A 181 6.25 -18.16 14.85
N PHE A 182 5.09 -17.96 14.21
CA PHE A 182 3.87 -17.46 14.84
C PHE A 182 2.85 -18.56 15.16
N GLN A 183 3.11 -19.82 14.78
CA GLN A 183 2.17 -20.92 15.01
C GLN A 183 1.92 -21.14 16.51
N GLY A 184 0.64 -21.21 16.89
CA GLY A 184 0.21 -21.44 18.28
C GLY A 184 0.48 -20.29 19.26
N LEU A 185 1.08 -19.17 18.82
CA LEU A 185 1.34 -18.03 19.70
C LEU A 185 0.06 -17.27 20.02
N THR A 186 -0.14 -16.99 21.30
CA THR A 186 -1.30 -16.21 21.79
C THR A 186 -0.92 -15.10 22.76
N ARG A 187 0.29 -15.15 23.34
CA ARG A 187 0.78 -14.17 24.31
C ARG A 187 1.54 -13.07 23.60
N ASP A 188 1.25 -11.83 23.97
CA ASP A 188 1.85 -10.63 23.39
C ASP A 188 3.38 -10.67 23.40
N GLY A 189 4.00 -11.09 24.51
CA GLY A 189 5.46 -11.18 24.62
C GLY A 189 6.09 -12.20 23.66
N ASP A 190 5.39 -13.29 23.34
CA ASP A 190 5.88 -14.31 22.42
C ASP A 190 5.79 -13.82 20.98
N ILE A 191 4.67 -13.17 20.63
CA ILE A 191 4.43 -12.55 19.32
C ILE A 191 5.49 -11.48 19.04
N VAL A 192 5.82 -10.64 20.04
CA VAL A 192 6.86 -9.62 19.90
C VAL A 192 8.23 -10.23 19.64
N ARG A 193 8.59 -11.33 20.32
CA ARG A 193 9.88 -12.01 20.09
C ARG A 193 9.94 -12.63 18.70
N ALA A 194 8.88 -13.30 18.26
CA ALA A 194 8.80 -13.85 16.90
C ALA A 194 8.86 -12.77 15.82
N ALA A 195 8.15 -11.64 16.01
CA ALA A 195 8.19 -10.52 15.08
C ALA A 195 9.60 -9.91 14.96
N ARG A 196 10.33 -9.81 16.08
CA ARG A 196 11.74 -9.35 16.09
C ARG A 196 12.67 -10.33 15.38
N GLN A 197 12.47 -11.63 15.55
CA GLN A 197 13.25 -12.66 14.86
C GLN A 197 13.07 -12.57 13.34
N VAL A 198 11.83 -12.43 12.88
CA VAL A 198 11.51 -12.24 11.45
C VAL A 198 11.97 -10.86 10.95
N GLY A 199 12.05 -9.86 11.82
CA GLY A 199 12.44 -8.50 11.47
C GLY A 199 11.29 -7.66 10.90
N ILE A 200 10.09 -7.81 11.46
CA ILE A 200 8.88 -7.04 11.14
C ILE A 200 8.29 -6.39 12.38
N SER A 201 7.37 -5.44 12.20
CA SER A 201 6.67 -4.87 13.36
C SER A 201 5.71 -5.90 13.98
N PRO A 202 5.49 -5.87 15.31
CA PRO A 202 4.46 -6.70 15.94
C PRO A 202 3.06 -6.49 15.35
N GLY A 203 2.72 -5.27 14.93
CA GLY A 203 1.45 -4.98 14.27
C GLY A 203 1.28 -5.70 12.94
N VAL A 204 2.34 -5.81 12.12
CA VAL A 204 2.32 -6.59 10.86
C VAL A 204 2.12 -8.08 11.14
N ALA A 205 2.83 -8.61 12.15
CA ALA A 205 2.65 -10.00 12.58
C ALA A 205 1.21 -10.28 13.00
N VAL A 206 0.64 -9.47 13.91
CA VAL A 206 -0.75 -9.59 14.39
C VAL A 206 -1.74 -9.50 13.23
N HIS A 207 -1.54 -8.54 12.31
CA HIS A 207 -2.39 -8.40 11.13
C HIS A 207 -2.44 -9.69 10.31
N GLN A 208 -1.29 -10.32 10.04
CA GLN A 208 -1.25 -11.58 9.29
C GLN A 208 -1.74 -12.79 10.08
N MET A 209 -1.48 -12.84 11.39
CA MET A 209 -2.01 -13.89 12.26
C MET A 209 -3.54 -13.86 12.30
N HIS A 210 -4.16 -12.68 12.39
CA HIS A 210 -5.62 -12.53 12.28
C HIS A 210 -6.13 -12.95 10.91
N ARG A 211 -5.51 -12.45 9.82
CA ARG A 211 -5.90 -12.78 8.43
C ARG A 211 -5.84 -14.28 8.15
N LYS A 212 -4.84 -14.98 8.68
CA LYS A 212 -4.65 -16.44 8.52
C LYS A 212 -5.32 -17.28 9.60
N ARG A 213 -6.09 -16.66 10.51
CA ARG A 213 -6.82 -17.31 11.61
C ARG A 213 -5.92 -18.08 12.59
N LEU A 214 -4.67 -17.65 12.74
CA LEU A 214 -3.71 -18.18 13.73
C LEU A 214 -3.91 -17.56 15.12
N LEU A 215 -4.50 -16.35 15.16
CA LEU A 215 -4.77 -15.62 16.39
C LEU A 215 -6.21 -15.10 16.37
N HIS A 216 -6.93 -15.25 17.48
CA HIS A 216 -8.27 -14.68 17.62
C HIS A 216 -8.18 -13.14 17.66
N TYR A 217 -9.12 -12.45 17.00
CA TYR A 217 -9.20 -10.99 16.90
C TYR A 217 -9.25 -10.21 18.24
N ARG A 218 -9.35 -10.90 19.38
CA ARG A 218 -9.35 -10.27 20.71
C ARG A 218 -7.94 -10.09 21.28
N PHE A 219 -6.96 -10.80 20.74
CA PHE A 219 -5.57 -10.81 21.20
C PHE A 219 -4.66 -10.02 20.26
N GLY A 220 -3.51 -9.56 20.76
CA GLY A 220 -2.48 -8.86 19.98
C GLY A 220 -2.80 -7.41 19.61
N ASN A 221 -4.04 -6.93 19.82
CA ASN A 221 -4.43 -5.55 19.43
C ASN A 221 -3.61 -4.45 20.12
N ASN A 222 -3.11 -4.72 21.34
CA ASN A 222 -2.26 -3.79 22.10
C ASN A 222 -0.85 -3.65 21.51
N LEU A 223 -0.46 -4.55 20.60
CA LEU A 223 0.83 -4.52 19.92
C LEU A 223 0.84 -3.60 18.69
N CYS A 224 -0.33 -3.16 18.22
CA CYS A 224 -0.48 -2.32 17.04
C CYS A 224 -0.28 -0.84 17.41
N VAL A 225 0.64 -0.17 16.73
CA VAL A 225 0.96 1.26 16.94
C VAL A 225 -0.03 2.13 16.18
N ASP A 226 -0.52 3.20 16.82
CA ASP A 226 -1.37 4.20 16.16
C ASP A 226 -0.52 5.26 15.46
N LEU A 227 -0.73 5.40 14.16
CA LEU A 227 -0.08 6.33 13.24
C LEU A 227 -1.05 7.41 12.76
N LYS A 228 -2.24 7.55 13.38
CA LYS A 228 -3.14 8.66 13.05
C LYS A 228 -2.47 9.99 13.37
N GLY A 229 -2.53 10.91 12.41
CA GLY A 229 -1.96 12.26 12.56
C GLY A 229 -0.44 12.30 12.53
N THR A 230 0.25 11.20 12.16
CA THR A 230 1.71 11.20 11.99
C THR A 230 2.12 11.45 10.53
N PHE A 231 1.16 11.78 9.66
CA PHE A 231 1.39 12.11 8.26
C PHE A 231 0.46 13.26 7.86
N GLY A 232 1.06 14.35 7.37
CA GLY A 232 0.39 15.61 7.07
C GLY A 232 0.54 16.63 8.21
N GLU A 233 1.11 17.79 7.87
CA GLU A 233 0.74 19.07 8.49
C GLU A 233 -0.57 19.57 7.86
#